data_AF-A0A836SMS2-F1
#
_entry.id   AF-A0A836SMS2-F1
#
_cell.length_a   1.000
_cell.length_b   1.000
_cell.length_c   1.000
_cell.angle_alpha   90.00
_cell.angle_beta   90.00
_cell.angle_gamma   90.00
#
_symmetry.space_group_name_H-M   'P 1'
#
loop_
_entity.id
_entity.type
_entity.pdbx_description
1 polymer ?
#
loop_
_entity_poly.entity_id
_entity_poly.type
_entity_poly.pdbx_seq_one_letter_code
_entity_poly.pdbx_strand_id
1 'polypeptide(L)'
;MAPLEELERAYLEAKEDPGFREELEGLLRDYGGRPTPLYFARRLTEHWGGAKVYLKREDLLHTGAHKLNNTLGQGLLARRMGKIRLIAETGAGQHGVATATAAAVLGMRCEIYMGREDIR
;
A
#
# COMPACT_ATOMS: atom_id res chain seq x y z
N MET A 1 -7.25 -6.65 -26.25
CA MET A 1 -6.18 -6.01 -25.47
C MET A 1 -5.85 -6.91 -24.30
N ALA A 2 -4.58 -7.26 -24.12
CA ALA A 2 -4.19 -8.11 -23.01
C ALA A 2 -4.36 -7.38 -21.67
N PRO A 3 -4.67 -8.06 -20.56
CA PRO A 3 -4.89 -7.41 -19.25
C PRO A 3 -3.72 -6.50 -18.80
N LEU A 4 -2.49 -6.85 -19.15
CA LEU A 4 -1.30 -6.05 -18.83
C LEU A 4 -1.22 -4.76 -19.65
N GLU A 5 -1.59 -4.78 -20.94
CA GLU A 5 -1.62 -3.59 -21.80
C GLU A 5 -2.72 -2.61 -21.37
N GLU A 6 -3.87 -3.14 -20.93
CA GLU A 6 -4.95 -2.33 -20.36
C GLU A 6 -4.49 -1.63 -19.07
N LEU A 7 -3.83 -2.37 -18.17
CA LEU A 7 -3.30 -1.85 -16.92
C LEU A 7 -2.21 -0.80 -17.12
N GLU A 8 -1.25 -1.08 -18.01
CA GLU A 8 -0.16 -0.15 -18.31
C GLU A 8 -0.70 1.18 -18.82
N ARG A 9 -1.62 1.16 -19.80
CA ARG A 9 -2.22 2.39 -20.31
C ARG A 9 -2.98 3.13 -19.21
N ALA A 10 -3.81 2.44 -18.44
CA ALA A 10 -4.58 3.07 -17.37
C ALA A 10 -3.65 3.70 -16.32
N TYR A 11 -2.53 3.06 -15.99
CA TYR A 11 -1.54 3.62 -15.08
C TYR A 11 -0.86 4.86 -15.66
N LEU A 12 -0.44 4.82 -16.94
CA LEU A 12 0.20 5.97 -17.59
C LEU A 12 -0.73 7.18 -17.64
N GLU A 13 -2.02 6.97 -17.92
CA GLU A 13 -3.04 8.02 -17.88
C GLU A 13 -3.27 8.53 -16.44
N ALA A 14 -3.45 7.64 -15.47
CA ALA A 14 -3.69 8.00 -14.07
C ALA A 14 -2.49 8.73 -13.45
N LYS A 15 -1.26 8.37 -13.84
CA LYS A 15 -0.05 9.01 -13.37
C LYS A 15 -0.02 10.48 -13.75
N GLU A 16 -0.52 10.86 -14.93
CA GLU A 16 -0.54 12.26 -15.39
C GLU A 16 -1.80 13.04 -14.98
N ASP A 17 -2.80 12.36 -14.40
CA ASP A 17 -4.05 12.97 -13.95
C ASP A 17 -3.90 13.58 -12.53
N PRO A 18 -4.01 14.92 -12.38
CA PRO A 18 -3.95 15.58 -11.07
C PRO A 18 -5.04 15.12 -10.10
N GLY A 19 -6.25 14.80 -10.59
CA GLY A 19 -7.35 14.35 -9.74
C GLY A 19 -7.10 12.97 -9.16
N PHE A 20 -6.43 12.08 -9.92
CA PHE A 20 -6.00 10.78 -9.41
C PHE A 20 -4.93 10.95 -8.32
N ARG A 21 -3.95 11.84 -8.55
CA ARG A 21 -2.91 12.13 -7.56
C ARG A 21 -3.50 12.72 -6.27
N GLU A 22 -4.40 13.68 -6.39
CA GLU A 22 -5.04 14.34 -5.24
C GLU A 22 -5.85 13.35 -4.40
N GLU A 23 -6.63 12.46 -5.04
CA GLU A 23 -7.37 11.44 -4.31
C GLU A 23 -6.44 10.43 -3.62
N LEU A 24 -5.39 9.97 -4.30
CA LEU A 24 -4.40 9.07 -3.70
C LEU A 24 -3.67 9.74 -2.53
N GLU A 25 -3.27 11.00 -2.68
CA GLU A 25 -2.63 11.77 -1.60
C GLU A 25 -3.57 11.98 -0.41
N GLY A 26 -4.85 12.25 -0.66
CA GLY A 26 -5.89 12.31 0.37
C GLY A 26 -6.01 10.99 1.14
N LEU A 27 -6.12 9.87 0.43
CA LEU A 27 -6.14 8.54 1.06
C LEU A 27 -4.87 8.27 1.86
N LEU A 28 -3.69 8.57 1.32
CA LEU A 28 -2.42 8.33 2.02
C LEU A 28 -2.30 9.18 3.29
N ARG A 29 -2.74 10.44 3.26
CA ARG A 29 -2.65 11.37 4.38
C ARG A 29 -3.73 11.09 5.43
N ASP A 30 -4.98 11.09 5.02
CA ASP A 30 -6.14 11.14 5.93
C ASP A 30 -6.57 9.74 6.39
N TYR A 31 -6.33 8.71 5.58
CA TYR A 31 -6.65 7.31 5.90
C TYR A 31 -5.39 6.48 6.24
N GLY A 32 -4.32 6.67 5.48
CA GLY A 32 -3.06 5.93 5.66
C GLY A 32 -2.19 6.44 6.82
N GLY A 33 -2.31 7.72 7.19
CA GLY A 33 -1.51 8.35 8.25
C GLY A 33 -0.15 8.89 7.78
N ARG A 34 0.01 9.19 6.48
CA ARG A 34 1.23 9.83 5.96
C ARG A 34 1.28 11.33 6.32
N PRO A 35 2.49 11.91 6.48
CA PRO A 35 3.81 11.27 6.39
C PRO A 35 4.18 10.47 7.64
N THR A 36 4.85 9.34 7.44
CA THR A 36 5.42 8.56 8.55
C THR A 36 6.69 9.25 9.10
N PRO A 37 6.91 9.25 10.43
CA PRO A 37 8.09 9.88 11.03
C PRO A 37 9.44 9.26 10.59
N LEU A 38 10.50 10.05 10.71
CA LEU A 38 11.89 9.57 10.68
C LEU A 38 12.46 9.67 12.11
N TYR A 39 12.65 8.53 12.76
CA TYR A 39 13.05 8.47 14.17
C TYR A 39 14.56 8.27 14.33
N PHE A 40 15.24 9.17 15.04
CA PHE A 40 16.65 9.01 15.38
C PHE A 40 16.82 7.99 16.52
N ALA A 41 17.37 6.82 16.20
CA ALA A 41 17.55 5.74 17.15
C ALA A 41 18.89 5.87 17.90
N ARG A 42 18.90 6.76 18.91
CA ARG A 42 20.10 7.08 19.71
C ARG A 42 20.80 5.84 20.28
N ARG A 43 20.05 4.91 20.88
CA ARG A 43 20.62 3.70 21.49
C ARG A 43 21.28 2.76 20.47
N LEU A 44 20.74 2.65 19.25
CA LEU A 44 21.37 1.89 18.18
C LEU A 44 22.64 2.58 17.65
N THR A 45 22.59 3.91 17.56
CA THR A 45 23.76 4.74 17.19
C THR A 45 24.91 4.52 18.16
N GLU A 46 24.63 4.53 19.48
CA GLU A 46 25.61 4.23 20.54
C GLU A 46 26.13 2.79 20.43
N HIS A 47 25.23 1.83 20.22
CA HIS A 47 25.58 0.40 20.11
C HIS A 47 26.51 0.08 18.92
N TRP A 48 26.34 0.76 17.79
CA TRP A 48 27.14 0.56 16.58
C TRP A 48 28.37 1.49 16.47
N GLY A 49 28.80 2.10 17.57
CA GLY A 49 30.06 2.85 17.61
C GLY A 49 30.00 4.23 16.94
N GLY A 50 28.82 4.85 16.86
CA GLY A 50 28.66 6.26 16.48
C GLY A 50 28.04 6.53 15.10
N ALA A 51 27.81 5.50 14.28
CA ALA A 51 27.05 5.66 13.03
C ALA A 51 25.60 6.05 13.33
N LYS A 52 25.13 7.20 12.80
CA LYS A 52 23.77 7.69 13.05
C LYS A 52 22.73 6.75 12.42
N VAL A 53 21.86 6.19 13.25
CA VAL A 53 20.77 5.30 12.83
C VAL A 53 19.43 6.04 12.84
N TYR A 54 18.74 6.05 11.71
CA TYR A 54 17.38 6.56 11.60
C TYR A 54 16.43 5.46 11.14
N LEU A 55 15.26 5.38 11.77
CA LEU A 55 14.18 4.46 11.40
C LEU A 55 13.11 5.22 10.65
N LYS A 56 12.89 4.89 9.37
CA LYS A 56 11.73 5.37 8.62
C LYS A 56 10.51 4.56 9.04
N ARG A 57 9.60 5.20 9.77
CA ARG A 57 8.55 4.54 10.57
C ARG A 57 7.33 4.07 9.77
N GLU A 58 7.55 3.28 8.72
CA GLU A 58 6.43 2.66 7.96
C GLU A 58 5.64 1.63 8.78
N ASP A 59 6.15 1.23 9.94
CA ASP A 59 5.42 0.46 10.95
C ASP A 59 4.22 1.24 11.55
N LEU A 60 4.24 2.58 11.49
CA LEU A 60 3.15 3.43 11.95
C LEU A 60 2.11 3.74 10.87
N LEU A 61 2.33 3.29 9.64
CA LEU A 61 1.32 3.42 8.59
C LEU A 61 0.09 2.58 8.97
N HIS A 62 -1.12 3.02 8.62
CA HIS A 62 -2.30 2.18 8.81
C HIS A 62 -2.07 0.79 8.16
N THR A 63 -2.60 -0.26 8.80
CA THR A 63 -2.27 -1.70 8.63
C THR A 63 -0.91 -2.18 9.13
N GLY A 64 -0.02 -1.28 9.56
CA GLY A 64 1.24 -1.60 10.25
C GLY A 64 2.42 -1.90 9.33
N ALA A 65 2.30 -1.66 8.03
CA ALA A 65 3.39 -1.87 7.07
C ALA A 65 3.25 -0.98 5.83
N HIS A 66 4.37 -0.76 5.13
CA HIS A 66 4.44 0.03 3.89
C HIS A 66 3.55 -0.47 2.74
N LYS A 67 2.95 -1.66 2.86
CA LYS A 67 2.15 -2.29 1.80
C LYS A 67 0.87 -1.50 1.51
N LEU A 68 0.31 -0.80 2.50
CA LEU A 68 -0.88 0.03 2.30
C LEU A 68 -0.66 1.14 1.26
N ASN A 69 0.56 1.68 1.15
CA ASN A 69 0.89 2.68 0.14
C ASN A 69 0.58 2.18 -1.28
N ASN A 70 0.97 0.93 -1.57
CA ASN A 70 0.74 0.32 -2.88
C ASN A 70 -0.73 -0.08 -3.09
N THR A 71 -1.35 -0.69 -2.08
CA THR A 71 -2.71 -1.23 -2.23
C THR A 71 -3.76 -0.13 -2.40
N LEU A 72 -3.59 1.03 -1.78
CA LEU A 72 -4.45 2.20 -2.03
C LEU A 72 -4.32 2.69 -3.48
N GLY A 73 -3.09 2.84 -3.99
CA GLY A 73 -2.85 3.27 -5.37
C GLY A 73 -3.40 2.28 -6.40
N GLN A 74 -3.13 0.98 -6.24
CA GLN A 74 -3.63 -0.04 -7.15
C GLN A 74 -5.14 -0.25 -7.04
N GLY A 75 -5.71 -0.20 -5.83
CA GLY A 75 -7.15 -0.27 -5.63
C GLY A 75 -7.85 0.90 -6.34
N LEU A 76 -7.31 2.12 -6.20
CA LEU A 76 -7.82 3.31 -6.86
C LEU A 76 -7.74 3.19 -8.39
N LEU A 77 -6.62 2.67 -8.91
CA LEU A 77 -6.45 2.41 -10.34
C LEU A 77 -7.45 1.38 -10.86
N ALA A 78 -7.65 0.27 -10.13
CA ALA A 78 -8.62 -0.75 -10.49
C ALA A 78 -10.05 -0.20 -10.51
N ARG A 79 -10.41 0.66 -9.54
CA ARG A 79 -11.70 1.38 -9.51
C ARG A 79 -11.85 2.29 -10.73
N ARG A 80 -10.81 3.03 -11.12
CA ARG A 80 -10.79 3.87 -12.34
C ARG A 80 -10.97 3.04 -13.61
N MET A 81 -10.38 1.86 -13.67
CA MET A 81 -10.55 0.90 -14.77
C MET A 81 -11.94 0.22 -14.80
N GLY A 82 -12.86 0.62 -13.91
CA GLY A 82 -14.21 0.04 -13.82
C GLY A 82 -14.23 -1.39 -13.28
N LYS A 83 -13.14 -1.85 -12.65
CA LYS A 83 -13.10 -3.18 -12.02
C LYS A 83 -13.85 -3.11 -10.69
N ILE A 84 -14.50 -4.22 -10.33
CA ILE A 84 -15.36 -4.33 -9.13
C ILE A 84 -14.83 -5.33 -8.09
N ARG A 85 -13.69 -5.96 -8.39
CA ARG A 85 -13.08 -7.03 -7.59
C ARG A 85 -11.56 -6.91 -7.62
N LEU A 86 -10.94 -6.98 -6.45
CA LEU A 86 -9.51 -7.11 -6.25
C LEU A 86 -9.18 -8.55 -5.88
N ILE A 87 -8.12 -9.08 -6.49
CA ILE A 87 -7.50 -10.35 -6.10
C ILE A 87 -6.06 -10.07 -5.69
N ALA A 88 -5.57 -10.74 -4.65
CA ALA A 88 -4.16 -10.69 -4.28
C ALA A 88 -3.73 -11.98 -3.59
N GLU A 89 -2.45 -12.30 -3.69
CA GLU A 89 -1.80 -13.34 -2.92
C GLU A 89 -1.24 -12.80 -1.60
N THR A 90 -1.02 -13.67 -0.62
CA THR A 90 -0.25 -13.29 0.56
C THR A 90 0.46 -14.49 1.18
N GLY A 91 1.69 -14.27 1.67
CA GLY A 91 2.41 -15.19 2.55
C GLY A 91 2.14 -14.81 4.00
N ALA A 92 2.97 -13.94 4.59
CA ALA A 92 2.84 -13.45 5.97
C ALA A 92 1.55 -12.65 6.31
N GLY A 93 0.57 -12.56 5.41
CA GLY A 93 -0.73 -11.92 5.65
C GLY A 93 -0.78 -10.40 5.47
N GLN A 94 0.33 -9.69 5.66
CA GLN A 94 0.35 -8.22 5.63
C GLN A 94 -0.11 -7.62 4.29
N HIS A 95 0.19 -8.26 3.16
CA HIS A 95 -0.32 -7.78 1.86
C HIS A 95 -1.81 -8.03 1.72
N GLY A 96 -2.28 -9.21 2.13
CA GLY A 96 -3.71 -9.54 2.13
C GLY A 96 -4.52 -8.56 2.97
N VAL A 97 -4.05 -8.25 4.19
CA VAL A 97 -4.68 -7.24 5.06
C VAL A 97 -4.70 -5.86 4.39
N ALA A 98 -3.59 -5.42 3.81
CA ALA A 98 -3.53 -4.13 3.12
C ALA A 98 -4.45 -4.06 1.89
N THR A 99 -4.58 -5.14 1.12
CA THR A 99 -5.48 -5.21 -0.06
C THR A 99 -6.94 -5.25 0.36
N ALA A 100 -7.29 -6.03 1.39
CA ALA A 100 -8.64 -6.06 1.95
C ALA A 100 -9.05 -4.69 2.54
N THR A 101 -8.12 -4.00 3.20
CA THR A 101 -8.33 -2.65 3.74
C THR A 101 -8.59 -1.64 2.62
N ALA A 102 -7.76 -1.65 1.56
CA ALA A 102 -7.97 -0.79 0.39
C ALA A 102 -9.29 -1.09 -0.34
N ALA A 103 -9.65 -2.37 -0.48
CA ALA A 103 -10.92 -2.76 -1.07
C ALA A 103 -12.11 -2.23 -0.26
N ALA A 104 -12.05 -2.34 1.07
CA ALA A 104 -13.13 -1.89 1.96
C ALA A 104 -13.38 -0.38 1.85
N VAL A 105 -12.33 0.44 1.92
CA VAL A 105 -12.47 1.92 1.82
C VAL A 105 -12.91 2.38 0.43
N LEU A 106 -12.57 1.62 -0.62
CA LEU A 106 -12.95 1.92 -2.01
C LEU A 106 -14.27 1.28 -2.45
N GLY A 107 -14.95 0.52 -1.58
CA GLY A 107 -16.21 -0.16 -1.89
C GLY A 107 -16.08 -1.30 -2.92
N MET A 108 -14.96 -2.03 -2.90
CA MET A 108 -14.66 -3.11 -3.85
C MET A 108 -14.74 -4.49 -3.19
N ARG A 109 -15.09 -5.52 -3.97
CA ARG A 109 -14.97 -6.93 -3.51
C ARG A 109 -13.51 -7.33 -3.43
N CYS A 110 -13.14 -8.16 -2.46
CA CYS A 110 -11.77 -8.62 -2.27
C CYS A 110 -11.71 -10.13 -2.04
N GLU A 111 -10.79 -10.80 -2.73
CA GLU A 111 -10.44 -12.20 -2.49
C GLU A 111 -8.92 -12.34 -2.35
N ILE A 112 -8.49 -12.93 -1.23
CA ILE A 112 -7.08 -13.13 -0.91
C ILE A 112 -6.75 -14.61 -0.95
N TYR A 113 -5.71 -14.97 -1.72
CA TYR A 113 -5.17 -16.32 -1.78
C TYR A 113 -3.96 -16.42 -0.84
N MET A 114 -4.03 -17.32 0.14
CA MET A 114 -2.96 -17.52 1.12
C MET A 114 -2.55 -18.98 1.16
N GLY A 115 -1.24 -19.25 1.18
CA GLY A 115 -0.70 -20.60 1.29
C GLY A 115 -1.17 -21.26 2.59
N ARG A 116 -1.56 -22.54 2.53
CA ARG A 116 -2.03 -23.26 3.73
C ARG A 116 -0.98 -23.31 4.83
N GLU A 117 0.30 -23.37 4.46
CA GLU A 117 1.42 -23.41 5.41
C GLU A 117 1.65 -22.06 6.09
N ASP A 118 1.31 -20.94 5.44
CA ASP A 118 1.47 -19.58 5.97
C ASP A 118 0.40 -19.20 7.01
N ILE A 119 -0.62 -20.04 7.21
CA ILE A 119 -1.70 -19.87 8.19
C ILE A 119 -1.34 -20.52 9.55
N ARG A 120 -0.23 -21.26 9.62
CA ARG A 120 0.18 -22.00 10.83
C ARG A 120 0.84 -21.11 11.88
#